data_AF-A0A7C4BTG8-F1
#
_entry.id   AF-A0A7C4BTG8-F1
#
_cell.length_a   1.000
_cell.length_b   1.000
_cell.length_c   1.000
_cell.angle_alpha   90.00
_cell.angle_beta   90.00
_cell.angle_gamma   90.00
#
_symmetry.space_group_name_H-M   'P 1'
#
loop_
_entity.id
_entity.type
_entity.pdbx_description
1 polymer ?
#
loop_
_entity_poly.entity_id
_entity_poly.type
_entity_poly.pdbx_seq_one_letter_code
_entity_poly.pdbx_strand_id
1 'polypeptide(L)'
;PLISILPSTTEWARKSLFAGVFPRDFQSSDENELFRNAIENQEIIQIKTYGEAPAQRDSMLSFLEDNNQIKAIVFNLIDIKLHSTIQNLVTLYEEVQVNFENTIQPYLEKIPSDSLVFILSDHGFVDLDGKGIIAPDKNQADLHRRYVGLRSFSNPNNFSSSDFVFFSSENIKMPSDNDIMKYAFVRSGNYITSAKEQESGRTVRYAHGGVSMQEMIIPCAIFAPKSQGQLTMF
;
A
#
# COMPACT_ATOMS: atom_id res chain seq x y z
N PRO A 1 -9.97 -7.57 11.27
CA PRO A 1 -8.77 -7.16 10.51
C PRO A 1 -8.93 -7.62 9.05
N LEU A 2 -8.56 -6.78 8.10
CA LEU A 2 -8.55 -7.12 6.68
C LEU A 2 -7.21 -7.74 6.31
N ILE A 3 -7.14 -8.42 5.16
CA ILE A 3 -5.92 -9.04 4.66
C ILE A 3 -5.59 -8.43 3.30
N SER A 4 -4.39 -7.88 3.16
CA SER A 4 -3.84 -7.38 1.90
C SER A 4 -3.55 -8.53 0.95
N ILE A 5 -3.55 -8.25 -0.36
CA ILE A 5 -3.17 -9.23 -1.36
C ILE A 5 -1.65 -9.37 -1.48
N LEU A 6 -1.20 -10.31 -2.30
CA LEU A 6 0.20 -10.44 -2.68
C LEU A 6 0.40 -10.02 -4.15
N PRO A 7 1.42 -9.20 -4.46
CA PRO A 7 2.30 -8.51 -3.52
C PRO A 7 1.59 -7.43 -2.71
N SER A 8 1.96 -7.27 -1.43
CA SER A 8 1.37 -6.27 -0.52
C SER A 8 1.99 -4.88 -0.76
N THR A 9 1.96 -4.41 -2.00
CA THR A 9 2.48 -3.10 -2.42
C THR A 9 1.36 -2.22 -2.90
N THR A 10 1.50 -0.90 -2.76
CA THR A 10 0.50 0.08 -3.23
C THR A 10 0.00 -0.17 -4.65
N GLU A 11 0.91 -0.46 -5.59
CA GLU A 11 0.58 -0.73 -7.00
C GLU A 11 -0.50 -1.82 -7.18
N TRP A 12 -0.48 -2.85 -6.33
CA TRP A 12 -1.36 -4.01 -6.45
C TRP A 12 -2.45 -3.98 -5.38
N ALA A 13 -2.07 -3.79 -4.11
CA ALA A 13 -2.96 -3.84 -2.97
C ALA A 13 -4.01 -2.73 -2.98
N ARG A 14 -3.61 -1.47 -3.23
CA ARG A 14 -4.56 -0.35 -3.26
C ARG A 14 -5.50 -0.44 -4.45
N LYS A 15 -4.99 -0.82 -5.62
CA LYS A 15 -5.83 -1.05 -6.80
C LYS A 15 -6.83 -2.18 -6.57
N SER A 16 -6.41 -3.26 -5.93
CA SER A 16 -7.30 -4.39 -5.61
C SER A 16 -8.35 -4.00 -4.57
N LEU A 17 -7.99 -3.17 -3.60
CA LEU A 17 -8.93 -2.61 -2.62
C LEU A 17 -10.04 -1.83 -3.34
N PHE A 18 -9.69 -0.97 -4.29
CA PHE A 18 -10.66 -0.21 -5.07
C PHE A 18 -11.43 -1.07 -6.08
N ALA A 19 -10.78 -2.03 -6.73
CA ALA A 19 -11.40 -2.89 -7.74
C ALA A 19 -12.31 -3.98 -7.15
N GLY A 20 -12.14 -4.33 -5.87
CA GLY A 20 -12.83 -5.46 -5.24
C GLY A 20 -12.42 -6.83 -5.82
N VAL A 21 -11.38 -6.89 -6.65
CA VAL A 21 -10.90 -8.09 -7.34
C VAL A 21 -9.37 -8.16 -7.31
N PHE A 22 -8.80 -9.31 -7.67
CA PHE A 22 -7.35 -9.50 -7.75
C PHE A 22 -6.76 -8.88 -9.02
N PRO A 23 -5.43 -8.63 -9.07
CA PRO A 23 -4.76 -7.97 -10.20
C PRO A 23 -5.00 -8.62 -11.57
N ARG A 24 -5.16 -9.95 -11.62
CA ARG A 24 -5.52 -10.67 -12.84
C ARG A 24 -6.77 -10.14 -13.52
N ASP A 25 -7.75 -9.72 -12.73
CA ASP A 25 -9.08 -9.40 -13.20
C ASP A 25 -9.29 -7.88 -13.37
N PHE A 26 -8.22 -7.09 -13.22
CA PHE A 26 -8.26 -5.64 -13.47
C PHE A 26 -8.68 -5.35 -14.91
N GLN A 27 -9.71 -4.52 -15.04
CA GLN A 27 -10.22 -4.06 -16.35
C GLN A 27 -9.53 -2.77 -16.84
N SER A 28 -8.81 -2.09 -15.95
CA SER A 28 -8.11 -0.83 -16.22
C SER A 28 -6.92 -0.68 -15.29
N SER A 29 -5.94 0.15 -15.69
CA SER A 29 -4.86 0.59 -14.82
C SER A 29 -5.24 1.78 -13.93
N ASP A 30 -6.35 2.45 -14.23
CA ASP A 30 -6.84 3.64 -13.53
C ASP A 30 -7.68 3.26 -12.29
N GLU A 31 -7.29 3.78 -11.12
CA GLU A 31 -7.95 3.49 -9.85
C GLU A 31 -9.40 3.98 -9.81
N ASN A 32 -9.72 5.12 -10.44
CA ASN A 32 -11.10 5.64 -10.46
C ASN A 32 -11.99 4.74 -11.30
N GLU A 33 -11.52 4.29 -12.46
CA GLU A 33 -12.26 3.38 -13.33
C GLU A 33 -12.50 2.03 -12.62
N LEU A 34 -11.46 1.48 -11.99
CA LEU A 34 -11.58 0.26 -11.19
C LEU A 34 -12.63 0.40 -10.09
N PHE A 35 -12.60 1.50 -9.33
CA PHE A 35 -13.56 1.70 -8.24
C PHE A 35 -14.98 1.91 -8.72
N ARG A 36 -15.17 2.67 -9.82
CA ARG A 36 -16.48 2.86 -10.47
C ARG A 36 -17.09 1.53 -10.88
N ASN A 37 -16.29 0.66 -11.50
CA ASN A 37 -16.72 -0.65 -11.93
C ASN A 37 -17.08 -1.55 -10.73
N ALA A 38 -16.28 -1.52 -9.66
CA ALA A 38 -16.47 -2.35 -8.47
C ALA A 38 -17.80 -2.09 -7.75
N ILE A 39 -18.30 -0.86 -7.81
CA ILE A 39 -19.58 -0.49 -7.18
C ILE A 39 -20.71 -0.31 -8.20
N GLU A 40 -20.60 -0.98 -9.35
CA GLU A 40 -21.64 -1.07 -10.38
C GLU A 40 -22.12 0.30 -10.91
N ASN A 41 -21.19 1.28 -11.01
CA ASN A 41 -21.49 2.66 -11.43
C ASN A 41 -22.56 3.36 -10.57
N GLN A 42 -22.71 2.98 -9.29
CA GLN A 42 -23.53 3.75 -8.37
C GLN A 42 -23.13 5.22 -8.41
N GLU A 43 -24.14 6.07 -8.54
CA GLU A 43 -23.94 7.44 -8.97
C GLU A 43 -23.13 8.20 -7.93
N ILE A 44 -22.00 8.71 -8.41
CA ILE A 44 -21.15 9.71 -7.80
C ILE A 44 -20.03 9.19 -6.87
N ILE A 45 -18.87 8.97 -7.51
CA ILE A 45 -17.63 8.46 -6.91
C ILE A 45 -16.49 9.35 -7.35
N GLN A 46 -15.56 9.64 -6.45
CA GLN A 46 -14.28 10.22 -6.82
C GLN A 46 -13.20 9.76 -5.85
N ILE A 47 -12.06 9.35 -6.41
CA ILE A 47 -10.83 9.15 -5.67
C ILE A 47 -10.00 10.42 -5.81
N LYS A 48 -9.54 10.98 -4.70
CA LYS A 48 -8.56 12.06 -4.71
C LYS A 48 -7.37 11.71 -3.84
N THR A 49 -6.19 11.91 -4.41
CA THR A 49 -4.92 11.81 -3.68
C THR A 49 -4.54 13.20 -3.19
N TYR A 50 -4.26 13.31 -1.90
CA TYR A 50 -3.89 14.57 -1.27
C TYR A 50 -2.51 14.49 -0.62
N GLY A 51 -1.76 15.59 -0.76
CA GLY A 51 -0.55 15.89 0.01
C GLY A 51 -0.77 17.11 0.90
N GLU A 52 0.32 17.76 1.32
CA GLU A 52 0.29 18.81 2.34
C GLU A 52 0.22 20.25 1.79
N ALA A 53 0.15 20.44 0.47
CA ALA A 53 0.22 21.80 -0.11
C ALA A 53 -1.05 22.61 0.24
N PRO A 54 -0.94 23.93 0.55
CA PRO A 54 -2.10 24.75 0.93
C PRO A 54 -3.27 24.71 -0.07
N ALA A 55 -2.99 24.75 -1.38
CA ALA A 55 -4.01 24.65 -2.42
C ALA A 55 -4.77 23.30 -2.41
N GLN A 56 -4.15 22.25 -1.88
CA GLN A 56 -4.78 20.94 -1.73
C GLN A 56 -5.75 20.93 -0.54
N ARG A 57 -5.59 21.83 0.45
CA ARG A 57 -6.51 21.94 1.59
C ARG A 57 -7.89 22.45 1.17
N ASP A 58 -7.95 23.54 0.39
CA ASP A 58 -9.23 24.07 -0.10
C ASP A 58 -9.92 23.08 -1.05
N SER A 59 -9.12 22.38 -1.86
CA SER A 59 -9.62 21.30 -2.72
C SER A 59 -10.14 20.10 -1.92
N MET A 60 -9.62 19.84 -0.71
CA MET A 60 -10.14 18.82 0.20
C MET A 60 -11.46 19.23 0.81
N LEU A 61 -11.55 20.46 1.30
CA LEU A 61 -12.78 20.96 1.93
C LEU A 61 -13.95 20.96 0.94
N SER A 62 -13.73 21.52 -0.24
CA SER A 62 -14.72 21.47 -1.33
C SER A 62 -15.08 20.04 -1.75
N PHE A 63 -14.13 19.11 -1.67
CA PHE A 63 -14.41 17.71 -1.96
C PHE A 63 -15.29 17.04 -0.90
N LEU A 64 -15.07 17.34 0.38
CA LEU A 64 -15.89 16.80 1.47
C LEU A 64 -17.32 17.31 1.42
N GLU A 65 -17.51 18.57 1.02
CA GLU A 65 -18.82 19.24 0.87
C GLU A 65 -19.57 18.86 -0.40
N ASP A 66 -18.91 18.21 -1.36
CA ASP A 66 -19.54 17.78 -2.62
C ASP A 66 -20.62 16.70 -2.37
N ASN A 67 -21.59 16.60 -3.27
CA ASN A 67 -22.74 15.69 -3.14
C ASN A 67 -22.43 14.22 -3.48
N ASN A 68 -21.15 13.88 -3.67
CA ASN A 68 -20.71 12.51 -3.94
C ASN A 68 -21.08 11.58 -2.78
N GLN A 69 -21.81 10.50 -3.06
CA GLN A 69 -22.24 9.55 -2.03
C GLN A 69 -21.06 8.76 -1.46
N ILE A 70 -20.09 8.43 -2.32
CA ILE A 70 -18.89 7.70 -1.94
C ILE A 70 -17.67 8.53 -2.30
N LYS A 71 -16.89 8.86 -1.27
CA LYS A 71 -15.66 9.65 -1.38
C LYS A 71 -14.48 8.81 -0.92
N ALA A 72 -13.49 8.64 -1.78
CA ALA A 72 -12.25 7.95 -1.44
C ALA A 72 -11.10 8.96 -1.41
N ILE A 73 -10.39 9.00 -0.28
CA ILE A 73 -9.31 9.95 -0.04
C ILE A 73 -8.04 9.15 0.25
N VAL A 74 -6.98 9.42 -0.52
CA VAL A 74 -5.68 8.77 -0.36
C VAL A 74 -4.68 9.76 0.22
N PHE A 75 -4.15 9.45 1.41
CA PHE A 75 -3.06 10.19 2.06
C PHE A 75 -1.74 9.41 1.93
N ASN A 76 -0.86 9.82 1.02
CA ASN A 76 0.41 9.13 0.74
C ASN A 76 1.58 9.49 1.68
N LEU A 77 1.32 10.27 2.73
CA LEU A 77 2.35 10.88 3.58
C LEU A 77 3.27 9.83 4.23
N ILE A 78 2.65 8.76 4.76
CA ILE A 78 3.36 7.73 5.52
C ILE A 78 4.24 6.89 4.58
N ASP A 79 3.71 6.46 3.43
CA ASP A 79 4.44 5.61 2.48
C ASP A 79 5.69 6.32 1.91
N ILE A 80 5.53 7.59 1.51
CA ILE A 80 6.66 8.41 1.03
C ILE A 80 7.72 8.57 2.13
N LYS A 81 7.31 8.79 3.38
CA LYS A 81 8.23 8.93 4.52
C LYS A 81 8.94 7.61 4.82
N LEU A 82 8.24 6.48 4.81
CA LEU A 82 8.79 5.15 5.08
C LEU A 82 9.96 4.81 4.15
N HIS A 83 9.88 5.20 2.87
CA HIS A 83 10.94 4.95 1.89
C HIS A 83 12.21 5.78 2.08
N SER A 84 12.17 6.87 2.84
CA SER A 84 13.29 7.80 3.02
C SER A 84 13.82 7.87 4.45
N THR A 85 13.03 7.46 5.45
CA THR A 85 13.40 7.57 6.85
C THR A 85 14.37 6.47 7.29
N ILE A 86 15.27 6.85 8.20
CA ILE A 86 16.14 5.94 8.98
C ILE A 86 15.82 5.97 10.47
N GLN A 87 14.80 6.75 10.87
CA GLN A 87 14.38 6.90 12.26
C GLN A 87 13.82 5.57 12.80
N ASN A 88 13.99 5.36 14.11
CA ASN A 88 13.36 4.22 14.76
C ASN A 88 11.83 4.36 14.72
N LEU A 89 11.16 3.23 14.98
CA LEU A 89 9.72 3.14 14.83
C LEU A 89 8.95 4.07 15.79
N VAL A 90 9.49 4.32 16.99
CA VAL A 90 8.87 5.23 17.97
C VAL A 90 8.82 6.65 17.43
N THR A 91 9.96 7.18 16.96
CA THR A 91 10.02 8.52 16.38
C THR A 91 9.17 8.65 15.13
N LEU A 92 9.11 7.60 14.31
CA LEU A 92 8.23 7.58 13.14
C LEU A 92 6.75 7.66 13.56
N TYR A 93 6.34 6.90 14.59
CA TYR A 93 4.96 6.96 15.09
C TYR A 93 4.60 8.32 15.66
N GLU A 94 5.50 8.96 16.43
CA GLU A 94 5.29 10.31 16.94
C GLU A 94 5.09 11.32 15.80
N GLU A 95 5.91 11.24 14.75
CA GLU A 95 5.77 12.12 13.58
C GLU A 95 4.47 11.85 12.82
N VAL A 96 4.11 10.58 12.62
CA VAL A 96 2.84 10.19 11.99
C VAL A 96 1.64 10.69 12.80
N GLN A 97 1.69 10.59 14.13
CA GLN A 97 0.64 11.10 15.00
C GLN A 97 0.48 12.61 14.85
N VAL A 98 1.58 13.36 14.90
CA VAL A 98 1.55 14.82 14.70
C VAL A 98 1.01 15.17 13.31
N ASN A 99 1.42 14.46 12.26
CA ASN A 99 0.90 14.68 10.91
C ASN A 99 -0.59 14.34 10.80
N PHE A 100 -1.03 13.27 11.46
CA PHE A 100 -2.45 12.89 11.52
C PHE A 100 -3.28 13.99 12.19
N GLU A 101 -2.87 14.45 13.37
CA GLU A 101 -3.56 15.50 14.14
C GLU A 101 -3.63 16.83 13.37
N ASN A 102 -2.57 17.20 12.64
CA ASN A 102 -2.52 18.48 11.92
C ASN A 102 -3.12 18.43 10.51
N THR A 103 -3.17 17.24 9.89
CA THR A 103 -3.60 17.11 8.48
C THR A 103 -4.91 16.36 8.35
N ILE A 104 -5.06 15.19 8.95
CA ILE A 104 -6.21 14.31 8.72
C ILE A 104 -7.36 14.64 9.67
N GLN A 105 -7.06 14.84 10.96
CA GLN A 105 -8.08 15.11 11.98
C GLN A 105 -8.99 16.31 11.66
N PRO A 106 -8.49 17.47 11.17
CA PRO A 106 -9.36 18.60 10.83
C PRO A 106 -10.37 18.29 9.72
N TYR A 107 -10.06 17.33 8.84
CA TYR A 107 -10.99 16.87 7.81
C TYR A 107 -12.02 15.90 8.36
N LEU A 108 -11.60 14.99 9.25
CA LEU A 108 -12.50 14.07 9.95
C LEU A 108 -13.58 14.82 10.73
N GLU A 109 -13.23 15.96 11.32
CA GLU A 109 -14.17 16.82 12.05
C GLU A 109 -15.21 17.52 11.14
N LYS A 110 -14.95 17.59 9.83
CA LYS A 110 -15.86 18.21 8.85
C LYS A 110 -16.74 17.21 8.12
N ILE A 111 -16.59 15.92 8.40
CA ILE A 111 -17.41 14.88 7.78
C ILE A 111 -18.88 15.06 8.21
N PRO A 112 -19.84 15.03 7.26
CA PRO A 112 -21.28 15.12 7.56
C PRO A 112 -21.76 14.02 8.51
N SER A 113 -22.71 14.34 9.40
CA SER A 113 -23.14 13.42 10.46
C SER A 113 -23.89 12.17 10.01
N ASP A 114 -24.37 12.15 8.76
CA ASP A 114 -25.00 11.01 8.10
C ASP A 114 -24.01 10.11 7.35
N SER A 115 -22.70 10.33 7.51
CA SER A 115 -21.65 9.55 6.86
C SER A 115 -21.26 8.30 7.66
N LEU A 116 -20.83 7.26 6.95
CA LEU A 116 -20.09 6.12 7.50
C LEU A 116 -18.64 6.19 7.03
N VAL A 117 -17.69 6.27 7.96
CA VAL A 117 -16.29 6.53 7.65
C VAL A 117 -15.47 5.27 7.86
N PHE A 118 -14.69 4.89 6.85
CA PHE A 118 -13.72 3.81 6.91
C PHE A 118 -12.31 4.39 6.82
N ILE A 119 -11.46 4.07 7.80
CA ILE A 119 -10.04 4.42 7.79
C ILE A 119 -9.25 3.12 7.81
N LEU A 120 -8.45 2.91 6.78
CA LEU A 120 -7.63 1.71 6.61
C LEU A 120 -6.36 2.04 5.83
N SER A 121 -5.43 1.09 5.83
CA SER A 121 -4.27 1.10 4.93
C SER A 121 -4.47 0.07 3.81
N ASP A 122 -3.67 0.14 2.76
CA ASP A 122 -3.63 -0.84 1.67
C ASP A 122 -2.66 -1.99 1.98
N HIS A 123 -1.56 -1.70 2.66
CA HIS A 123 -0.57 -2.67 3.14
C HIS A 123 0.12 -2.19 4.43
N GLY A 124 0.77 -3.10 5.15
CA GLY A 124 1.70 -2.71 6.20
C GLY A 124 3.15 -2.65 5.70
N PHE A 125 4.10 -2.61 6.64
CA PHE A 125 5.54 -2.58 6.36
C PHE A 125 6.31 -3.33 7.45
N VAL A 126 7.60 -3.58 7.20
CA VAL A 126 8.52 -4.21 8.16
C VAL A 126 9.82 -3.43 8.29
N ASP A 127 10.45 -3.51 9.47
CA ASP A 127 11.84 -3.09 9.67
C ASP A 127 12.77 -4.06 8.93
N LEU A 128 13.82 -3.52 8.32
CA LEU A 128 14.83 -4.23 7.56
C LEU A 128 16.13 -4.27 8.36
N ASP A 129 16.17 -5.14 9.34
CA ASP A 129 17.35 -5.42 10.18
C ASP A 129 18.16 -6.64 9.69
N GLY A 130 17.65 -7.34 8.69
CA GLY A 130 18.20 -8.55 8.14
C GLY A 130 19.21 -8.35 7.01
N LYS A 131 19.53 -9.45 6.34
CA LYS A 131 20.50 -9.50 5.24
C LYS A 131 19.92 -8.89 3.96
N GLY A 132 20.69 -8.01 3.32
CA GLY A 132 20.51 -7.64 1.93
C GLY A 132 20.91 -8.80 1.00
N ILE A 133 19.96 -9.28 0.20
CA ILE A 133 20.15 -10.36 -0.78
C ILE A 133 20.33 -9.71 -2.16
N ILE A 134 21.44 -10.04 -2.82
CA ILE A 134 21.75 -9.48 -4.14
C ILE A 134 20.72 -9.98 -5.16
N ALA A 135 20.09 -9.03 -5.84
CA ALA A 135 19.11 -9.26 -6.88
C ALA A 135 19.70 -10.04 -8.09
N PRO A 136 18.89 -10.82 -8.81
CA PRO A 136 19.24 -11.32 -10.13
C PRO A 136 19.32 -10.17 -11.15
N ASP A 137 19.76 -10.48 -12.36
CA ASP A 137 19.77 -9.54 -13.48
C ASP A 137 18.34 -9.01 -13.74
N LYS A 138 18.21 -7.69 -13.95
CA LYS A 138 16.93 -7.02 -14.28
C LYS A 138 16.29 -7.57 -15.56
N ASN A 139 17.08 -8.11 -16.49
CA ASN A 139 16.55 -8.77 -17.69
C ASN A 139 15.84 -10.10 -17.37
N GLN A 140 16.06 -10.67 -16.20
CA GLN A 140 15.48 -11.94 -15.76
C GLN A 140 14.32 -11.75 -14.78
N ALA A 141 14.16 -10.53 -14.25
CA ALA A 141 13.25 -10.30 -13.14
C ALA A 141 12.87 -8.83 -12.91
N ASP A 142 11.66 -8.65 -12.39
CA ASP A 142 11.17 -7.38 -11.85
C ASP A 142 11.53 -7.28 -10.37
N LEU A 143 12.25 -6.23 -10.01
CA LEU A 143 12.90 -6.11 -8.71
C LEU A 143 12.14 -5.17 -7.78
N HIS A 144 11.67 -5.69 -6.66
CA HIS A 144 11.15 -4.92 -5.53
C HIS A 144 11.94 -5.26 -4.26
N ARG A 145 11.90 -4.41 -3.24
CA ARG A 145 12.68 -4.62 -2.01
C ARG A 145 12.26 -5.87 -1.24
N ARG A 146 10.97 -6.22 -1.30
CA ARG A 146 10.41 -7.35 -0.53
C ARG A 146 10.04 -8.56 -1.41
N TYR A 147 10.05 -8.41 -2.73
CA TYR A 147 9.79 -9.52 -3.65
C TYR A 147 10.49 -9.34 -4.99
N VAL A 148 10.60 -10.45 -5.72
CA VAL A 148 11.10 -10.47 -7.09
C VAL A 148 10.09 -11.19 -7.98
N GLY A 149 9.65 -10.54 -9.06
CA GLY A 149 8.91 -11.19 -10.13
C GLY A 149 9.89 -11.88 -11.08
N LEU A 150 9.86 -13.20 -11.19
CA LEU A 150 10.78 -13.99 -11.99
C LEU A 150 10.16 -14.35 -13.35
N ARG A 151 10.88 -14.08 -14.44
CA ARG A 151 10.51 -14.45 -15.82
C ARG A 151 10.81 -15.94 -16.14
N SER A 152 11.04 -16.76 -15.12
CA SER A 152 11.39 -18.18 -15.21
C SER A 152 10.75 -18.99 -14.08
N PHE A 153 10.42 -20.25 -14.36
CA PHE A 153 9.93 -21.20 -13.34
C PHE A 153 11.04 -21.69 -12.41
N SER A 154 12.28 -21.72 -12.92
CA SER A 154 13.46 -22.10 -12.16
C SER A 154 13.87 -20.95 -11.24
N ASN A 155 14.16 -21.29 -9.98
CA ASN A 155 14.66 -20.31 -9.03
C ASN A 155 16.11 -19.94 -9.39
N PRO A 156 16.53 -18.68 -9.23
CA PRO A 156 17.94 -18.30 -9.28
C PRO A 156 18.78 -19.15 -8.31
N ASN A 157 20.00 -19.51 -8.69
CA ASN A 157 20.87 -20.38 -7.87
C ASN A 157 21.16 -19.80 -6.47
N ASN A 158 21.14 -18.48 -6.33
CA ASN A 158 21.35 -17.77 -5.07
C ASN A 158 20.06 -17.61 -4.23
N PHE A 159 18.91 -18.10 -4.72
CA PHE A 159 17.62 -17.97 -4.04
C PHE A 159 17.26 -19.30 -3.36
N SER A 160 17.38 -19.34 -2.04
CA SER A 160 17.03 -20.50 -1.20
C SER A 160 15.62 -20.37 -0.61
N SER A 161 14.94 -21.50 -0.36
CA SER A 161 13.65 -21.54 0.36
C SER A 161 13.77 -21.16 1.84
N SER A 162 14.99 -21.13 2.38
CA SER A 162 15.27 -20.54 3.71
C SER A 162 15.06 -19.04 3.72
N ASP A 163 15.33 -18.36 2.61
CA ASP A 163 15.35 -16.90 2.53
C ASP A 163 14.08 -16.35 1.86
N PHE A 164 13.47 -17.18 1.01
CA PHE A 164 12.32 -16.83 0.18
C PHE A 164 11.12 -17.74 0.41
N VAL A 165 9.93 -17.19 0.16
CA VAL A 165 8.68 -17.91 -0.07
C VAL A 165 8.29 -17.70 -1.53
N PHE A 166 7.94 -18.77 -2.23
CA PHE A 166 7.65 -18.71 -3.66
C PHE A 166 6.19 -19.01 -3.94
N PHE A 167 5.59 -18.22 -4.84
CA PHE A 167 4.27 -18.48 -5.40
C PHE A 167 4.32 -18.39 -6.92
N SER A 168 3.55 -19.20 -7.64
CA SER A 168 3.32 -18.93 -9.06
C SER A 168 2.51 -17.63 -9.20
N SER A 169 2.71 -16.91 -10.31
CA SER A 169 1.83 -15.79 -10.69
C SER A 169 0.35 -16.22 -10.66
N GLU A 170 0.09 -17.48 -11.04
CA GLU A 170 -1.24 -18.04 -11.01
C GLU A 170 -1.85 -18.10 -9.59
N ASN A 171 -1.10 -18.58 -8.61
CA ASN A 171 -1.58 -18.83 -7.25
C ASN A 171 -1.95 -17.53 -6.52
N ILE A 172 -1.20 -16.46 -6.75
CA ILE A 172 -1.44 -15.15 -6.14
C ILE A 172 -2.28 -14.22 -7.03
N LYS A 173 -2.92 -14.76 -8.08
CA LYS A 173 -3.86 -14.03 -8.94
C LYS A 173 -3.25 -12.77 -9.59
N MET A 174 -2.00 -12.87 -10.00
CA MET A 174 -1.32 -11.83 -10.77
C MET A 174 -1.70 -11.90 -12.27
N PRO A 175 -1.48 -10.81 -13.04
CA PRO A 175 -1.77 -10.78 -14.47
C PRO A 175 -0.99 -11.84 -15.24
N SER A 176 -1.66 -12.46 -16.22
CA SER A 176 -1.08 -13.58 -17.01
C SER A 176 -0.22 -13.10 -18.19
N ASP A 177 -0.33 -11.83 -18.55
CA ASP A 177 0.38 -11.18 -19.67
C ASP A 177 1.74 -10.59 -19.27
N ASN A 178 2.05 -10.49 -17.98
CA ASN A 178 3.21 -9.76 -17.48
C ASN A 178 4.55 -10.50 -17.59
N ASP A 179 4.65 -11.58 -18.38
CA ASP A 179 5.81 -12.52 -18.54
C ASP A 179 6.50 -13.06 -17.26
N ILE A 180 6.07 -12.60 -16.09
CA ILE A 180 6.42 -13.08 -14.77
C ILE A 180 5.67 -14.38 -14.50
N MET A 181 6.43 -15.46 -14.32
CA MET A 181 5.90 -16.80 -14.06
C MET A 181 5.75 -17.07 -12.55
N LYS A 182 6.61 -16.44 -11.73
CA LYS A 182 6.72 -16.73 -10.30
C LYS A 182 7.10 -15.48 -9.52
N TYR A 183 6.66 -15.42 -8.26
CA TYR A 183 7.05 -14.39 -7.32
C TYR A 183 7.82 -15.00 -6.17
N ALA A 184 8.99 -14.43 -5.87
CA ALA A 184 9.84 -14.81 -4.75
C ALA A 184 9.79 -13.70 -3.70
N PHE A 185 9.07 -13.93 -2.60
CA PHE A 185 8.94 -13.00 -1.48
C PHE A 185 10.04 -13.25 -0.47
N VAL A 186 10.76 -12.21 -0.10
CA VAL A 186 11.82 -12.30 0.91
C VAL A 186 11.16 -12.42 2.30
N ARG A 187 11.68 -13.32 3.14
CA ARG A 187 11.19 -13.47 4.53
C ARG A 187 11.43 -12.19 5.34
N SER A 188 10.67 -12.04 6.44
CA SER A 188 10.68 -10.84 7.30
C SER A 188 12.10 -10.42 7.70
N GLY A 189 12.36 -9.11 7.76
CA GLY A 189 13.67 -8.51 8.10
C GLY A 189 14.67 -8.45 6.94
N ASN A 190 14.69 -9.44 6.05
CA ASN A 190 15.61 -9.47 4.89
C ASN A 190 15.03 -8.70 3.68
N TYR A 191 15.87 -8.25 2.75
CA TYR A 191 15.42 -7.47 1.59
C TYR A 191 16.28 -7.72 0.34
N ILE A 192 15.74 -7.38 -0.83
CA ILE A 192 16.47 -7.36 -2.10
C ILE A 192 17.24 -6.06 -2.26
N THR A 193 18.49 -6.17 -2.67
CA THR A 193 19.36 -5.03 -2.96
C THR A 193 20.21 -5.28 -4.21
N SER A 194 20.77 -4.22 -4.77
CA SER A 194 21.80 -4.34 -5.81
C SER A 194 23.19 -4.35 -5.17
N ALA A 195 24.18 -4.96 -5.82
CA ALA A 195 25.57 -4.93 -5.34
C ALA A 195 26.05 -3.47 -5.09
N LYS A 196 25.72 -2.55 -6.00
CA LYS A 196 26.03 -1.12 -5.86
C LYS A 196 25.39 -0.47 -4.64
N GLU A 197 24.11 -0.76 -4.36
CA GLU A 197 23.43 -0.19 -3.19
C GLU A 197 24.04 -0.76 -1.90
N GLN A 198 24.37 -2.05 -1.88
CA GLN A 198 25.05 -2.69 -0.76
C GLN A 198 26.44 -2.10 -0.50
N GLU A 199 27.23 -1.85 -1.56
CA GLU A 199 28.54 -1.19 -1.47
C GLU A 199 28.43 0.27 -0.99
N SER A 200 27.35 0.97 -1.34
CA SER A 200 27.16 2.36 -0.93
C SER A 200 26.97 2.56 0.57
N GLY A 201 26.66 1.49 1.32
CA GLY A 201 26.33 1.56 2.74
C GLY A 201 25.02 2.29 3.04
N ARG A 202 24.20 2.57 2.02
CA ARG A 202 22.89 3.22 2.19
C ARG A 202 21.97 2.29 2.99
N THR A 203 21.64 2.72 4.20
CA THR A 203 20.65 2.02 5.03
C THR A 203 19.25 2.26 4.49
N VAL A 204 18.50 1.17 4.33
CA VAL A 204 17.07 1.19 4.06
C VAL A 204 16.43 0.55 5.27
N ARG A 205 15.61 1.31 5.99
CA ARG A 205 15.09 0.85 7.28
C ARG A 205 13.74 0.16 7.18
N TYR A 206 12.84 0.64 6.31
CA TYR A 206 11.52 0.03 6.16
C TYR A 206 11.22 -0.29 4.70
N ALA A 207 10.46 -1.35 4.48
CA ALA A 207 9.88 -1.64 3.18
C ALA A 207 8.59 -2.47 3.31
N HIS A 208 7.89 -2.60 2.18
CA HIS A 208 6.64 -3.33 2.02
C HIS A 208 6.63 -4.14 0.71
N GLY A 209 5.61 -4.97 0.54
CA GLY A 209 5.44 -5.85 -0.61
C GLY A 209 5.68 -7.32 -0.34
N GLY A 210 5.99 -7.69 0.90
CA GLY A 210 6.28 -9.05 1.33
C GLY A 210 5.04 -9.87 1.69
N VAL A 211 5.29 -10.94 2.44
CA VAL A 211 4.29 -11.94 2.88
C VAL A 211 4.21 -12.04 4.40
N SER A 212 4.86 -11.12 5.13
CA SER A 212 4.78 -11.12 6.59
C SER A 212 3.38 -10.71 7.06
N MET A 213 3.03 -11.11 8.29
CA MET A 213 1.77 -10.68 8.89
C MET A 213 1.71 -9.16 9.06
N GLN A 214 2.84 -8.51 9.35
CA GLN A 214 2.94 -7.07 9.48
C GLN A 214 2.64 -6.36 8.16
N GLU A 215 3.02 -6.95 7.04
CA GLU A 215 2.75 -6.41 5.70
C GLU A 215 1.31 -6.72 5.23
N MET A 216 0.77 -7.89 5.59
CA MET A 216 -0.52 -8.35 5.07
C MET A 216 -1.72 -8.05 5.96
N ILE A 217 -1.58 -7.94 7.28
CA ILE A 217 -2.72 -7.68 8.18
C ILE A 217 -3.00 -6.19 8.22
N ILE A 218 -4.20 -5.82 7.81
CA ILE A 218 -4.61 -4.43 7.62
C ILE A 218 -5.65 -4.03 8.68
N PRO A 219 -5.36 -2.98 9.49
CA PRO A 219 -6.35 -2.40 10.36
C PRO A 219 -7.41 -1.68 9.54
N CYS A 220 -8.67 -1.81 9.96
CA CYS A 220 -9.77 -1.02 9.45
C CYS A 220 -10.57 -0.52 10.65
N ALA A 221 -10.58 0.80 10.81
CA ALA A 221 -11.37 1.49 11.81
C ALA A 221 -12.62 2.07 11.13
N ILE A 222 -13.78 1.82 11.75
CA ILE A 222 -15.07 2.27 11.25
C ILE A 222 -15.61 3.29 12.24
N PHE A 223 -16.03 4.44 11.75
CA PHE A 223 -16.58 5.52 12.56
C PHE A 223 -17.93 5.99 12.00
N ALA A 224 -18.83 6.35 12.91
CA ALA A 224 -19.99 7.19 12.60
C ALA A 224 -19.86 8.49 13.39
N PRO A 225 -20.11 9.65 12.75
CA PRO A 225 -20.19 10.90 13.49
C PRO A 225 -21.50 10.94 14.30
N LYS A 226 -21.40 11.27 15.59
CA LYS A 226 -22.57 11.48 16.47
C LYS A 226 -23.18 12.88 16.27
N SER A 227 -22.34 13.83 15.93
CA SER A 227 -22.64 15.20 15.52
C SER A 227 -21.51 15.63 14.57
N GLN A 228 -21.69 16.73 13.84
CA GLN A 228 -20.59 17.31 13.06
C GLN A 228 -19.36 17.47 13.97
N GLY A 229 -18.21 16.94 13.57
CA GLY A 229 -16.99 16.99 14.38
C GLY A 229 -16.72 15.82 15.34
N GLN A 230 -17.72 15.01 15.70
CA GLN A 230 -17.56 14.00 16.75
C GLN A 230 -17.64 12.58 16.22
N LEU A 231 -16.50 11.99 15.88
CA LEU A 231 -16.43 10.57 15.49
C LEU A 231 -16.52 9.64 16.70
N THR A 232 -17.31 8.58 16.60
CA THR A 232 -17.29 7.45 17.54
C THR A 232 -16.92 6.18 16.79
N MET A 233 -15.95 5.44 17.32
CA MET A 233 -15.54 4.14 16.80
C MET A 233 -16.65 3.11 17.07
N PHE A 234 -16.97 2.31 16.06
CA PHE A 234 -17.87 1.16 16.20
C PHE A 234 -17.22 -0.03 16.90
#